data_AF-A0A8S1H941-F1
#
_entry.id   AF-A0A8S1H941-F1
#
_cell.length_a   1.000
_cell.length_b   1.000
_cell.length_c   1.000
_cell.angle_alpha   90.00
_cell.angle_beta   90.00
_cell.angle_gamma   90.00
#
_symmetry.space_group_name_H-M   'P 1'
#
loop_
_entity.id
_entity.type
_entity.pdbx_description
1 polymer ?
#
loop_
_entity_poly.entity_id
_entity_poly.type
_entity_poly.pdbx_seq_one_letter_code
_entity_poly.pdbx_strand_id
1 'polypeptide(L)'
;MKLPIILLIVFQLARASTNYRCTQLQNTVQNQHVSLETPLQVGDEIVLEGIFSKNADKFTFHLYEGSQPGGSISLRITNRNGQSTEYNSFENGVWGKPIFGSQLAATGQTFMFTIRVHPYYYEILRRDQPTVIFPYQVKATKVQAIGIENIEFRSITKCFPEFMGKRTNEKEQILIGLGMVQVLYDDPRLVNRG
;
A
#
# COMPACT_ATOMS: atom_id res chain seq x y z
N MET A 1 7.81 6.37 -28.21
CA MET A 1 7.39 7.70 -27.73
C MET A 1 8.28 8.05 -26.54
N LYS A 2 9.30 8.90 -26.72
CA LYS A 2 10.26 9.27 -25.67
C LYS A 2 9.60 10.34 -24.79
N LEU A 3 9.33 10.04 -23.52
CA LEU A 3 9.01 11.09 -22.55
C LEU A 3 10.22 12.05 -22.46
N PRO A 4 10.03 13.37 -22.54
CA PRO A 4 11.13 14.32 -22.45
C PRO A 4 11.80 14.23 -21.08
N ILE A 5 13.13 14.21 -21.07
CA ILE A 5 14.00 14.07 -19.89
C ILE A 5 13.65 15.08 -18.79
N ILE A 6 13.15 16.26 -19.16
CA ILE A 6 12.67 17.30 -18.24
C ILE A 6 11.51 16.80 -17.38
N LEU A 7 10.56 16.04 -17.96
CA LEU A 7 9.43 15.49 -17.21
C LEU A 7 9.92 14.48 -16.16
N LEU A 8 10.89 13.62 -16.52
CA LEU A 8 11.53 12.66 -15.62
C LEU A 8 12.26 13.32 -14.45
N ILE A 9 12.94 14.45 -14.69
CA ILE A 9 13.63 15.21 -13.64
C ILE A 9 12.61 15.87 -12.70
N VAL A 10 11.50 16.40 -13.22
CA VAL A 10 10.39 16.92 -12.39
C VAL A 10 9.74 15.80 -11.57
N PHE A 11 9.56 14.60 -12.13
CA PHE A 11 9.05 13.43 -11.41
C PHE A 11 9.99 12.96 -10.28
N GLN A 12 11.31 13.06 -10.45
CA GLN A 12 12.26 12.72 -9.39
C GLN A 12 12.35 13.80 -8.31
N LEU A 13 12.26 15.08 -8.67
CA LEU A 13 12.33 16.20 -7.72
C LEU A 13 11.05 16.37 -6.90
N ALA A 14 9.85 16.14 -7.46
CA ALA A 14 8.58 16.26 -6.73
C ALA A 14 8.42 15.20 -5.62
N ARG A 15 9.06 14.03 -5.78
CA ARG A 15 9.11 12.97 -4.75
C ARG A 15 9.89 13.38 -3.50
N ALA A 16 10.80 14.35 -3.61
CA ALA A 16 11.70 14.74 -2.53
C ALA A 16 11.11 15.79 -1.55
N SER A 17 9.97 16.41 -1.87
CA SER A 17 9.40 17.51 -1.07
C SER A 17 8.07 17.20 -0.38
N THR A 18 7.60 15.95 -0.45
CA THR A 18 6.32 15.59 0.17
C THR A 18 6.55 15.14 1.61
N ASN A 19 6.15 15.96 2.58
CA ASN A 19 6.15 15.54 3.99
C ASN A 19 5.04 14.50 4.21
N TYR A 20 5.44 13.31 4.65
CA TYR A 20 4.51 12.27 5.10
C TYR A 20 4.41 12.29 6.61
N ARG A 21 3.18 12.18 7.12
CA ARG A 21 2.91 11.79 8.51
C ARG A 21 2.72 10.30 8.57
N CYS A 22 3.47 9.66 9.43
CA CYS A 22 3.46 8.21 9.60
C CYS A 22 2.94 7.88 11.00
N THR A 23 1.90 7.06 11.05
CA THR A 23 1.39 6.47 12.29
C THR A 23 1.78 5.00 12.29
N GLN A 24 2.58 4.59 13.27
CA GLN A 24 2.80 3.18 13.53
C GLN A 24 1.47 2.60 14.04
N LEU A 25 0.92 1.63 13.32
CA LEU A 25 -0.31 0.98 13.78
C LEU A 25 0.07 0.12 14.99
N GLN A 26 -0.70 0.26 16.08
CA GLN A 26 -0.34 -0.31 17.37
C GLN A 26 0.00 -1.79 17.26
N ASN A 27 1.05 -2.17 18.00
CA ASN A 27 1.62 -3.51 18.03
C ASN A 27 0.67 -4.46 18.75
N THR A 28 -0.36 -4.90 18.04
CA THR A 28 -1.25 -5.95 18.52
C THR A 28 -0.58 -7.27 18.19
N VAL A 29 0.49 -7.62 18.92
CA VAL A 29 1.23 -8.89 18.81
C VAL A 29 0.28 -10.12 18.86
N GLN A 30 -0.97 -9.93 19.33
CA GLN A 30 -2.02 -10.94 19.38
C GLN A 30 -3.09 -10.86 18.27
N ASN A 31 -3.33 -9.71 17.63
CA ASN A 31 -4.39 -9.61 16.63
C ASN A 31 -3.77 -9.67 15.25
N GLN A 32 -4.01 -10.78 14.57
CA GLN A 32 -3.84 -10.99 13.12
C GLN A 32 -4.67 -10.02 12.27
N HIS A 33 -5.26 -8.98 12.88
CA HIS A 33 -6.20 -8.03 12.34
C HIS A 33 -6.02 -6.66 13.01
N VAL A 34 -5.72 -5.63 12.22
CA VAL A 34 -5.46 -4.26 12.67
C VAL A 34 -6.43 -3.33 11.99
N SER A 35 -7.31 -2.67 12.76
CA SER A 35 -8.22 -1.65 12.22
C SER A 35 -7.47 -0.34 11.97
N LEU A 36 -7.77 0.30 10.85
CA LEU A 36 -7.26 1.62 10.51
C LEU A 36 -8.14 2.69 11.15
N GLU A 37 -7.53 3.72 11.73
CA GLU A 37 -8.26 4.89 12.26
C GLU A 37 -9.09 5.58 11.17
N THR A 38 -8.57 5.58 9.94
CA THR A 38 -9.24 6.09 8.74
C THR A 38 -9.07 5.11 7.58
N PRO A 39 -10.08 4.98 6.69
CA PRO A 39 -9.94 4.18 5.48
C PRO A 39 -8.73 4.60 4.65
N LEU A 40 -8.14 3.68 3.89
CA LEU A 40 -7.04 4.03 2.98
C LEU A 40 -7.49 5.08 1.97
N GLN A 41 -6.62 6.05 1.69
CA GLN A 41 -6.84 7.09 0.68
C GLN A 41 -5.75 7.04 -0.38
N VAL A 42 -6.04 7.62 -1.55
CA VAL A 42 -5.01 7.82 -2.58
C VAL A 42 -3.87 8.67 -2.01
N GLY A 43 -2.64 8.22 -2.21
CA GLY A 43 -1.44 8.82 -1.63
C GLY A 43 -0.97 8.18 -0.34
N ASP A 44 -1.80 7.36 0.32
CA ASP A 44 -1.37 6.62 1.50
C ASP A 44 -0.28 5.60 1.12
N GLU A 45 0.61 5.35 2.07
CA GLU A 45 1.57 4.25 2.03
C GLU A 45 1.38 3.34 3.25
N ILE A 46 1.41 2.03 3.03
CA ILE A 46 1.54 1.04 4.08
C ILE A 46 2.92 0.42 3.98
N VAL A 47 3.72 0.55 5.02
CA VAL A 47 5.03 -0.10 5.13
C VAL A 47 4.90 -1.23 6.13
N LEU A 48 5.24 -2.46 5.72
CA LEU A 48 5.31 -3.62 6.59
C LEU A 48 6.75 -4.15 6.63
N GLU A 49 7.24 -4.34 7.85
CA GLU A 49 8.48 -5.07 8.12
C GLU A 49 8.18 -6.24 9.06
N GLY A 50 8.76 -7.41 8.76
CA GLY A 50 8.55 -8.60 9.57
C GLY A 50 9.57 -9.69 9.27
N ILE A 51 9.42 -10.81 9.97
CA ILE A 51 10.16 -12.05 9.72
C ILE A 51 9.15 -13.12 9.31
N PHE A 52 9.43 -13.84 8.23
CA PHE A 52 8.61 -14.99 7.85
C PHE A 52 8.81 -16.08 8.92
N SER A 53 7.76 -16.46 9.65
CA SER A 53 7.86 -17.42 10.76
C SER A 53 8.53 -18.74 10.33
N LYS A 54 9.50 -19.20 11.12
CA LYS A 54 10.37 -20.36 10.77
C LYS A 54 9.61 -21.65 10.46
N ASN A 55 8.48 -21.88 11.12
CA ASN A 55 7.71 -23.12 11.04
C ASN A 55 6.47 -23.02 10.15
N ALA A 56 6.31 -21.93 9.39
CA ALA A 56 5.15 -21.71 8.55
C ALA A 56 5.45 -22.00 7.07
N ASP A 57 4.53 -22.65 6.38
CA ASP A 57 4.66 -22.91 4.94
C ASP A 57 4.42 -21.67 4.08
N LYS A 58 3.66 -20.71 4.62
CA LYS A 58 3.32 -19.44 3.97
C LYS A 58 3.08 -18.35 4.99
N PHE A 59 3.27 -17.10 4.59
CA PHE A 59 2.68 -15.94 5.28
C PHE A 59 1.68 -15.23 4.39
N THR A 60 0.74 -14.52 5.00
CA THR A 60 -0.24 -13.70 4.29
C THR A 60 -0.36 -12.31 4.87
N PHE A 61 -0.64 -11.35 3.99
CA PHE A 61 -1.00 -9.98 4.33
C PHE A 61 -2.26 -9.59 3.56
N HIS A 62 -3.28 -9.08 4.23
CA HIS A 62 -4.57 -8.74 3.66
C HIS A 62 -4.90 -7.26 3.86
N LEU A 63 -5.53 -6.64 2.85
CA LEU A 63 -6.26 -5.38 2.96
C LEU A 63 -7.76 -5.67 2.89
N TYR A 64 -8.46 -5.60 4.02
CA TYR A 64 -9.88 -5.91 4.13
C TYR A 64 -10.75 -4.70 3.84
N GLU A 65 -11.83 -4.91 3.08
CA GLU A 65 -12.95 -3.98 2.99
C GLU A 65 -13.71 -3.95 4.32
N GLY A 66 -13.94 -2.74 4.84
CA GLY A 66 -14.52 -2.56 6.17
C GLY A 66 -13.55 -2.90 7.30
N SER A 67 -14.03 -2.74 8.53
CA SER A 67 -13.22 -2.85 9.75
C SER A 67 -13.25 -4.24 10.40
N GLN A 68 -13.92 -5.21 9.77
CA GLN A 68 -14.12 -6.55 10.32
C GLN A 68 -13.50 -7.62 9.40
N PRO A 69 -12.94 -8.70 9.96
CA PRO A 69 -12.47 -9.83 9.17
C PRO A 69 -13.63 -10.56 8.49
N GLY A 70 -13.34 -11.24 7.37
CA GLY A 70 -14.31 -12.06 6.64
C GLY A 70 -15.06 -11.34 5.51
N GLY A 71 -14.80 -10.05 5.30
CA GLY A 71 -15.27 -9.28 4.14
C GLY A 71 -14.45 -9.50 2.87
N SER A 72 -14.75 -8.71 1.84
CA SER A 72 -13.94 -8.63 0.62
C SER A 72 -12.49 -8.23 0.94
N ILE A 73 -11.55 -8.74 0.15
CA ILE A 73 -10.13 -8.45 0.26
C ILE A 73 -9.72 -7.67 -0.98
N SER A 74 -9.34 -6.41 -0.81
CA SER A 74 -8.87 -5.56 -1.91
C SER A 74 -7.49 -5.99 -2.42
N LEU A 75 -6.63 -6.46 -1.50
CA LEU A 75 -5.33 -7.04 -1.83
C LEU A 75 -4.96 -8.11 -0.80
N ARG A 76 -4.69 -9.33 -1.28
CA ARG A 76 -4.01 -10.40 -0.56
C ARG A 76 -2.62 -10.56 -1.15
N ILE A 77 -1.61 -10.57 -0.29
CA ILE A 77 -0.25 -10.97 -0.61
C ILE A 77 0.01 -12.30 0.09
N THR A 78 0.37 -13.34 -0.66
CA THR A 78 0.73 -14.64 -0.12
C THR A 78 2.12 -15.01 -0.57
N ASN A 79 3.03 -15.22 0.38
CA ASN A 79 4.36 -15.72 0.09
C ASN A 79 4.52 -17.13 0.65
N ARG A 80 5.06 -18.04 -0.16
CA ARG A 80 5.38 -19.42 0.21
C ARG A 80 6.88 -19.63 0.08
N ASN A 81 7.44 -20.44 0.98
CA ASN A 81 8.88 -20.70 0.94
C ASN A 81 9.28 -21.40 -0.37
N GLY A 82 10.26 -20.85 -1.08
CA GLY A 82 10.75 -21.37 -2.35
C GLY A 82 9.79 -21.17 -3.53
N GLN A 83 8.75 -20.34 -3.39
CA GLN A 83 7.77 -20.09 -4.46
C GLN A 83 7.59 -18.59 -4.74
N SER A 84 7.00 -18.30 -5.89
CA SER A 84 6.60 -16.93 -6.24
C SER A 84 5.57 -16.39 -5.24
N THR A 85 5.65 -15.09 -4.97
CA THR A 85 4.63 -14.38 -4.19
C THR A 85 3.40 -14.18 -5.06
N GLU A 86 2.23 -14.57 -4.55
CA GLU A 86 0.94 -14.37 -5.18
C GLU A 86 0.29 -13.09 -4.66
N TYR A 87 -0.26 -12.29 -5.59
CA TYR A 87 -1.10 -11.14 -5.29
C TYR A 87 -2.48 -11.38 -5.89
N ASN A 88 -3.53 -11.25 -5.07
CA ASN A 88 -4.89 -11.48 -5.52
C ASN A 88 -5.89 -10.61 -4.76
N SER A 89 -7.14 -10.63 -5.17
CA SER A 89 -8.28 -10.02 -4.47
C SER A 89 -9.39 -11.04 -4.30
N PHE A 90 -10.29 -10.77 -3.37
CA PHE A 90 -11.47 -11.59 -3.09
C PHE A 90 -12.68 -10.69 -2.96
N GLU A 91 -13.70 -10.89 -3.78
CA GLU A 91 -14.92 -10.09 -3.74
C GLU A 91 -16.12 -10.99 -4.00
N ASN A 92 -17.20 -10.79 -3.25
CA ASN A 92 -18.46 -11.53 -3.41
C ASN A 92 -18.29 -13.07 -3.40
N GLY A 93 -17.39 -13.58 -2.57
CA GLY A 93 -17.16 -15.03 -2.44
C GLY A 93 -16.20 -15.63 -3.47
N VAL A 94 -15.64 -14.83 -4.39
CA VAL A 94 -14.84 -15.31 -5.51
C VAL A 94 -13.44 -14.71 -5.49
N TRP A 95 -12.43 -15.54 -5.72
CA TRP A 95 -11.05 -15.09 -5.94
C TRP A 95 -10.89 -14.52 -7.34
N GLY A 96 -10.20 -13.39 -7.43
CA GLY A 96 -9.78 -12.82 -8.70
C GLY A 96 -8.69 -13.66 -9.39
N LYS A 97 -8.24 -13.18 -10.56
CA LYS A 97 -7.09 -13.74 -11.25
C LYS A 97 -5.80 -13.32 -10.53
N PRO A 98 -4.96 -14.27 -10.05
CA PRO A 98 -3.72 -13.92 -9.36
C PRO A 98 -2.69 -13.35 -10.33
N ILE A 99 -1.84 -12.46 -9.81
CA ILE A 99 -0.56 -12.09 -10.43
C ILE A 99 0.58 -12.58 -9.54
N PHE A 100 1.75 -12.83 -10.13
CA PHE A 100 2.89 -13.41 -9.43
C PHE A 100 4.10 -12.50 -9.51
N GLY A 101 4.81 -12.41 -8.40
CA GLY A 101 6.12 -11.76 -8.31
C GLY A 101 7.14 -12.70 -7.67
N SER A 102 8.41 -12.28 -7.68
CA SER A 102 9.48 -12.94 -6.93
C SER A 102 9.12 -13.19 -5.46
N GLN A 103 9.72 -14.21 -4.87
CA GLN A 103 9.58 -14.52 -3.45
C GLN A 103 9.99 -13.30 -2.58
N LEU A 104 9.21 -12.98 -1.55
CA LEU A 104 9.50 -11.90 -0.61
C LEU A 104 10.60 -12.28 0.39
N ALA A 105 10.53 -13.49 0.95
CA ALA A 105 11.55 -14.03 1.86
C ALA A 105 11.42 -15.55 1.97
N ALA A 106 12.50 -16.22 2.39
CA ALA A 106 12.43 -17.58 2.90
C ALA A 106 12.01 -17.59 4.39
N THR A 107 11.62 -18.76 4.91
CA THR A 107 11.31 -18.90 6.33
C THR A 107 12.50 -18.50 7.20
N GLY A 108 12.22 -17.82 8.31
CA GLY A 108 13.21 -17.24 9.22
C GLY A 108 13.92 -16.00 8.70
N GLN A 109 13.67 -15.55 7.47
CA GLN A 109 14.27 -14.34 6.92
C GLN A 109 13.40 -13.11 7.11
N THR A 110 14.06 -11.95 7.20
CA THR A 110 13.38 -10.66 7.24
C THR A 110 12.85 -10.30 5.85
N PHE A 111 11.72 -9.60 5.82
CA PHE A 111 11.19 -8.99 4.62
C PHE A 111 10.66 -7.59 4.92
N MET A 112 10.58 -6.79 3.86
CA MET A 112 9.95 -5.49 3.89
C MET A 112 9.29 -5.23 2.54
N PHE A 113 8.07 -4.69 2.56
CA PHE A 113 7.45 -4.13 1.38
C PHE A 113 6.67 -2.86 1.73
N THR A 114 6.52 -2.00 0.73
CA THR A 114 5.69 -0.80 0.80
C THR A 114 4.58 -0.92 -0.21
N ILE A 115 3.34 -0.66 0.21
CA ILE A 115 2.17 -0.56 -0.66
C ILE A 115 1.83 0.92 -0.78
N ARG A 116 1.87 1.47 -2.00
CA ARG A 116 1.39 2.82 -2.29
C ARG A 116 0.01 2.76 -2.93
N VAL A 117 -0.88 3.62 -2.47
CA VAL A 117 -2.26 3.70 -2.94
C VAL A 117 -2.33 4.72 -4.07
N HIS A 118 -2.47 4.26 -5.31
CA HIS A 118 -2.71 5.11 -6.48
C HIS A 118 -4.21 5.21 -6.78
N PRO A 119 -4.71 6.10 -7.65
CA PRO A 119 -6.15 6.17 -7.94
C PRO A 119 -6.78 4.87 -8.46
N TYR A 120 -6.00 4.02 -9.15
CA TYR A 120 -6.53 2.85 -9.88
C TYR A 120 -5.80 1.53 -9.56
N TYR A 121 -4.73 1.55 -8.76
CA TYR A 121 -3.92 0.36 -8.47
C TYR A 121 -3.12 0.50 -7.18
N TYR A 122 -2.64 -0.62 -6.65
CA TYR A 122 -1.58 -0.64 -5.66
C TYR A 122 -0.23 -0.75 -6.36
N GLU A 123 0.73 0.09 -5.98
CA GLU A 123 2.13 -0.08 -6.32
C GLU A 123 2.84 -0.72 -5.13
N ILE A 124 3.43 -1.89 -5.35
CA ILE A 124 4.02 -2.69 -4.29
C ILE A 124 5.53 -2.73 -4.53
N LEU A 125 6.24 -1.98 -3.68
CA LEU A 125 7.69 -1.85 -3.68
C LEU A 125 8.30 -2.90 -2.75
N ARG A 126 9.37 -3.53 -3.23
CA ARG A 126 10.05 -4.62 -2.54
C ARG A 126 11.54 -4.34 -2.62
N ARG A 127 12.26 -4.63 -1.54
CA ARG A 127 13.71 -4.38 -1.48
C ARG A 127 14.40 -5.14 -2.62
N ASP A 128 15.17 -4.42 -3.43
CA ASP A 128 15.98 -4.95 -4.54
C ASP A 128 15.23 -5.83 -5.55
N GLN A 129 13.91 -5.64 -5.66
CA GLN A 129 13.05 -6.43 -6.54
C GLN A 129 12.20 -5.51 -7.44
N PRO A 130 11.79 -5.99 -8.63
CA PRO A 130 10.89 -5.22 -9.48
C PRO A 130 9.60 -4.82 -8.76
N THR A 131 9.12 -3.62 -9.03
CA THR A 131 7.81 -3.15 -8.54
C THR A 131 6.69 -4.04 -9.09
N VAL A 132 5.70 -4.35 -8.25
CA VAL A 132 4.46 -5.02 -8.67
C VAL A 132 3.34 -3.98 -8.74
N ILE A 133 2.63 -3.94 -9.87
CA ILE A 133 1.44 -3.11 -10.07
C ILE A 133 0.21 -4.01 -10.00
N PHE A 134 -0.66 -3.78 -9.02
CA PHE A 134 -1.88 -4.56 -8.82
C PHE A 134 -3.12 -3.67 -9.03
N PRO A 135 -3.84 -3.81 -10.17
CA PRO A 135 -5.05 -3.03 -10.45
C PRO A 135 -6.15 -3.30 -9.42
N TYR A 136 -6.92 -2.27 -9.08
CA TYR A 136 -8.06 -2.45 -8.18
C TYR A 136 -9.15 -3.30 -8.80
N GLN A 137 -9.55 -4.34 -8.08
CA GLN A 137 -10.85 -4.99 -8.26
C GLN A 137 -11.84 -4.42 -7.22
N VAL A 138 -11.37 -4.24 -5.98
CA VAL A 138 -12.07 -3.50 -4.91
C VAL A 138 -11.33 -2.18 -4.66
N LYS A 139 -12.05 -1.06 -4.62
CA LYS A 139 -11.45 0.27 -4.40
C LYS A 139 -10.74 0.35 -3.04
N ALA A 140 -9.54 0.93 -3.03
CA ALA A 140 -8.76 1.14 -1.81
C ALA A 140 -9.49 1.98 -0.74
N THR A 141 -10.36 2.92 -1.15
CA THR A 141 -11.12 3.77 -0.22
C THR A 141 -12.13 3.03 0.65
N LYS A 142 -12.37 1.75 0.37
CA LYS A 142 -13.19 0.89 1.23
C LYS A 142 -12.38 0.08 2.24
N VAL A 143 -11.05 0.08 2.14
CA VAL A 143 -10.18 -0.69 3.04
C VAL A 143 -10.10 0.02 4.38
N GLN A 144 -10.45 -0.69 5.46
CA GLN A 144 -10.39 -0.15 6.83
C GLN A 144 -9.70 -1.09 7.82
N ALA A 145 -9.17 -2.22 7.35
CA ALA A 145 -8.39 -3.11 8.21
C ALA A 145 -7.32 -3.88 7.44
N ILE A 146 -6.32 -4.32 8.19
CA ILE A 146 -5.17 -5.08 7.72
C ILE A 146 -5.15 -6.44 8.40
N GLY A 147 -4.98 -7.51 7.64
CA GLY A 147 -4.75 -8.86 8.17
C GLY A 147 -3.30 -9.30 8.03
N ILE A 148 -2.77 -10.01 9.03
CA ILE A 148 -1.44 -10.64 8.97
C ILE A 148 -1.48 -12.06 9.54
N GLU A 149 -0.89 -13.02 8.85
CA GLU A 149 -0.78 -14.41 9.32
C GLU A 149 0.65 -14.93 9.10
N ASN A 150 1.18 -15.67 10.09
CA ASN A 150 2.49 -16.32 10.04
C ASN A 150 3.68 -15.36 9.78
N ILE A 151 3.58 -14.15 10.32
CA ILE A 151 4.64 -13.13 10.32
C ILE A 151 5.02 -12.87 11.77
N GLU A 152 6.31 -12.98 12.11
CA GLU A 152 6.82 -12.38 13.35
C GLU A 152 6.90 -10.88 13.13
N PHE A 153 5.93 -10.17 13.69
CA PHE A 153 5.70 -8.75 13.45
C PHE A 153 6.85 -7.88 13.98
N ARG A 154 7.33 -6.93 13.16
CA ARG A 154 8.29 -5.91 13.59
C ARG A 154 7.63 -4.54 13.60
N SER A 155 7.13 -4.09 12.45
CA SER A 155 6.43 -2.81 12.35
C SER A 155 5.43 -2.84 11.20
N ILE A 156 4.33 -2.11 11.39
CA ILE A 156 3.47 -1.69 10.30
C ILE A 156 3.13 -0.23 10.50
N THR A 157 3.32 0.54 9.44
CA THR A 157 3.17 1.99 9.47
C THR A 157 2.25 2.40 8.36
N LYS A 158 1.25 3.22 8.67
CA LYS A 158 0.45 3.96 7.69
C LYS A 158 1.02 5.37 7.58
N CYS A 159 1.55 5.70 6.43
CA CYS A 159 1.98 7.05 6.10
C CYS A 159 0.95 7.71 5.17
N PHE A 160 0.69 8.99 5.38
CA PHE A 160 -0.18 9.78 4.53
C PHE A 160 0.45 11.17 4.32
N PRO A 161 0.26 11.82 3.16
CA PRO A 161 0.80 13.14 2.92
C PRO A 161 0.13 14.18 3.85
N GLU A 162 0.93 15.05 4.48
CA GLU A 162 0.48 16.00 5.53
C GLU A 162 -0.65 16.95 5.09
N PHE A 163 -0.80 17.18 3.78
CA PHE A 163 -1.79 18.10 3.23
C PHE A 163 -3.21 17.51 3.11
N MET A 164 -3.41 16.25 3.47
CA MET A 164 -4.72 15.58 3.42
C MET A 164 -5.62 16.02 4.59
N GLY A 165 -6.14 17.25 4.51
CA GLY A 165 -7.17 17.79 5.41
C GLY A 165 -8.52 18.08 4.73
N LYS A 166 -8.63 17.92 3.39
CA LYS A 166 -9.85 18.23 2.60
C LYS A 166 -10.10 17.15 1.54
N ARG A 167 -11.37 16.98 1.14
CA ARG A 167 -11.75 16.07 0.02
C ARG A 167 -11.01 16.48 -1.24
N THR A 168 -10.14 15.62 -1.75
CA THR A 168 -9.43 15.83 -3.01
C THR A 168 -10.30 15.38 -4.19
N ASN A 169 -10.27 16.15 -5.28
CA ASN A 169 -10.91 15.76 -6.53
C ASN A 169 -10.04 14.74 -7.31
N GLU A 170 -10.59 14.13 -8.36
CA GLU A 170 -9.91 13.09 -9.13
C GLU A 170 -8.57 13.55 -9.72
N LYS A 171 -8.47 14.81 -10.18
CA LYS A 171 -7.20 15.36 -10.72
C LYS A 171 -6.14 15.48 -9.64
N GLU A 172 -6.53 15.94 -8.45
CA GLU A 172 -5.64 16.03 -7.29
C GLU A 172 -5.19 14.64 -6.83
N GLN A 173 -6.08 13.66 -6.81
CA GLN A 173 -5.73 12.26 -6.51
C GLN A 173 -4.74 11.68 -7.51
N ILE A 174 -4.90 11.98 -8.81
CA ILE A 174 -3.94 11.57 -9.85
C ILE A 174 -2.57 12.23 -9.60
N LEU A 175 -2.53 13.53 -9.31
CA LEU A 175 -1.28 14.24 -9.01
C LEU A 175 -0.61 13.68 -7.75
N ILE A 176 -1.37 13.39 -6.70
CA ILE A 176 -0.87 12.77 -5.47
C ILE A 176 -0.30 11.38 -5.75
N GLY A 177 -1.02 10.51 -6.47
CA GLY A 177 -0.53 9.19 -6.86
C GLY A 177 0.76 9.27 -7.68
N LEU A 178 0.88 10.26 -8.57
CA LEU A 178 2.10 10.50 -9.34
C LEU A 178 3.27 11.08 -8.51
N GLY A 179 3.08 11.33 -7.21
CA GLY A 179 4.07 11.99 -6.36
C GLY A 179 4.29 13.46 -6.73
N MET A 180 3.33 14.09 -7.41
CA MET A 180 3.34 15.50 -7.79
C MET A 180 2.68 16.40 -6.74
N VAL A 181 2.83 16.07 -5.46
CA VAL A 181 2.17 16.81 -4.36
C VAL A 181 2.65 18.26 -4.29
N GLN A 182 3.90 18.55 -4.68
CA GLN A 182 4.42 19.92 -4.78
C GLN A 182 3.62 20.80 -5.76
N VAL A 183 3.04 20.21 -6.82
CA VAL A 183 2.19 20.96 -7.78
C VAL A 183 0.91 21.47 -7.12
N LEU A 184 0.43 20.76 -6.09
CA LEU A 184 -0.71 21.21 -5.29
C LEU A 184 -0.31 22.30 -4.27
N TYR A 185 0.93 22.26 -3.78
CA TYR A 185 1.49 23.26 -2.86
C TYR A 185 1.62 24.65 -3.53
N ASP A 186 2.00 24.67 -4.81
CA ASP A 186 2.24 25.89 -5.57
C ASP A 186 0.98 26.47 -6.25
N ASP A 187 -0.21 25.86 -6.09
CA ASP A 187 -1.48 26.44 -6.56
C ASP A 187 -2.20 27.23 -5.45
N PRO A 188 -2.09 28.58 -5.43
CA PRO A 188 -2.73 29.42 -4.42
C PRO A 188 -4.26 29.36 -4.41
N ARG A 189 -4.90 28.72 -5.41
CA ARG A 189 -6.36 28.55 -5.47
C ARG A 189 -6.86 27.37 -4.62
N LEU A 190 -5.98 26.43 -4.27
CA LEU A 190 -6.32 25.23 -3.50
C LEU A 190 -6.04 25.39 -2.00
N VAL A 191 -5.08 26.24 -1.63
CA VAL A 191 -4.74 26.55 -0.23
C VAL A 191 -5.84 27.36 0.47
N ASN A 192 -6.65 28.13 -0.27
CA ASN A 192 -7.59 29.11 0.29
C ASN A 192 -9.07 28.70 0.38
N ARG A 193 -9.45 27.47 0.02
CA ARG A 193 -10.86 27.04 0.23
C ARG A 193 -11.04 26.45 1.61
N GLY A 194 -11.09 27.34 2.62
CA GLY A 194 -11.48 27.12 4.01
C GLY A 194 -12.59 26.10 4.19
#